data_AF-A0A3D0H738-F1
#
_entry.id   AF-A0A3D0H738-F1
#
_cell.length_a   1.000
_cell.length_b   1.000
_cell.length_c   1.000
_cell.angle_alpha   90.00
_cell.angle_beta   90.00
_cell.angle_gamma   90.00
#
_symmetry.space_group_name_H-M   'P 1'
#
loop_
_entity.id
_entity.type
_entity.pdbx_description
1 polymer ?
#
loop_
_entity_poly.entity_id
_entity_poly.type
_entity_poly.pdbx_seq_one_letter_code
_entity_poly.pdbx_strand_id
1 'polypeptide(L)'
;MPNGNCAIYPVRPFSCRRLYSLARCGENGPMVHRQVWEMGEATVKAIHRLDAGGCSGHLSHILLMLHDPSLRKAYQDDALTPQSVSSFAYASSLRMNPVERWRQALRTG
;
A
#
# COMPACT_ATOMS: atom_id res chain seq x y z
N MET A 1 -23.82 -1.37 -15.03
CA MET A 1 -22.35 -1.34 -15.25
C MET A 1 -22.07 -0.91 -16.67
N PRO A 2 -21.34 0.19 -16.91
CA PRO A 2 -20.99 0.60 -18.27
C PRO A 2 -20.02 -0.42 -18.90
N ASN A 3 -20.35 -0.97 -20.06
CA ASN A 3 -19.47 -1.82 -20.87
C ASN A 3 -18.89 -3.05 -20.14
N GLY A 4 -19.58 -3.59 -19.12
CA GLY A 4 -19.09 -4.73 -18.34
C GLY A 4 -17.99 -4.40 -17.31
N ASN A 5 -17.65 -3.12 -17.14
CA ASN A 5 -16.67 -2.66 -16.16
C ASN A 5 -17.32 -2.28 -14.82
N CYS A 6 -16.52 -2.36 -13.75
CA CYS A 6 -16.92 -1.86 -12.44
C CYS A 6 -17.27 -0.37 -12.51
N ALA A 7 -18.43 0.03 -12.00
CA ALA A 7 -18.85 1.44 -12.01
C ALA A 7 -18.02 2.32 -11.04
N ILE A 8 -17.28 1.70 -10.11
CA ILE A 8 -16.45 2.40 -9.12
C ILE A 8 -15.11 2.86 -9.73
N TYR A 9 -14.54 2.07 -10.65
CA TYR A 9 -13.22 2.35 -11.21
C TYR A 9 -13.22 2.18 -12.73
N PRO A 10 -12.69 3.15 -13.49
CA PRO A 10 -12.58 3.04 -14.95
C PRO A 10 -11.67 1.88 -15.38
N VAL A 11 -10.68 1.54 -14.54
CA VAL A 11 -9.79 0.39 -14.68
C VAL A 11 -9.73 -0.35 -13.35
N ARG A 12 -9.85 -1.68 -13.37
CA ARG A 12 -9.81 -2.50 -12.14
C ARG A 12 -8.46 -2.33 -11.42
N PRO A 13 -8.42 -1.70 -10.22
CA PRO A 13 -7.17 -1.45 -9.51
C PRO A 13 -6.60 -2.76 -8.97
N PHE A 14 -5.29 -2.76 -8.68
CA PHE A 14 -4.60 -3.94 -8.16
C PHE A 14 -5.25 -4.49 -6.87
N SER A 15 -5.74 -3.61 -6.00
CA SER A 15 -6.50 -3.95 -4.79
C SER A 15 -7.78 -4.76 -5.07
N CYS A 16 -8.41 -4.59 -6.23
CA CYS A 16 -9.53 -5.40 -6.69
C CYS A 16 -9.09 -6.61 -7.54
N ARG A 17 -7.83 -6.68 -7.99
CA ARG A 17 -7.27 -7.84 -8.72
C ARG A 17 -6.78 -8.93 -7.76
N ARG A 18 -6.35 -8.58 -6.54
CA ARG A 18 -6.09 -9.54 -5.45
C ARG A 18 -7.35 -10.27 -4.95
N LEU A 19 -8.51 -9.88 -5.46
CA LEU A 19 -9.81 -10.45 -5.12
C LEU A 19 -10.45 -10.98 -6.39
N TYR A 20 -11.15 -12.11 -6.28
CA TYR A 20 -12.09 -12.56 -7.30
C TYR A 20 -13.51 -12.48 -6.74
N SER A 21 -14.45 -12.15 -7.62
CA SER A 21 -15.85 -12.13 -7.24
C SER A 21 -16.40 -13.56 -7.28
N LEU A 22 -17.10 -13.98 -6.24
CA LEU A 22 -17.80 -15.26 -6.17
C LEU A 22 -19.07 -15.30 -7.02
N ALA A 23 -19.59 -14.12 -7.37
CA ALA A 23 -20.72 -13.93 -8.26
C ALA A 23 -20.39 -12.86 -9.30
N ARG A 24 -21.13 -12.86 -10.42
CA ARG A 24 -21.04 -11.76 -11.40
C ARG A 24 -21.36 -10.44 -10.70
N CYS A 25 -20.44 -9.49 -10.84
CA CYS A 25 -20.62 -8.14 -10.34
C CYS A 25 -21.71 -7.44 -11.17
N GLY A 26 -22.62 -6.73 -10.53
CA GLY A 26 -23.79 -6.11 -11.16
C GLY A 26 -24.45 -5.09 -10.24
N GLU A 27 -25.77 -5.17 -10.09
CA GLU A 27 -26.55 -4.30 -9.18
C GLU A 27 -26.09 -4.41 -7.73
N ASN A 28 -25.74 -5.61 -7.28
CA ASN A 28 -25.34 -5.88 -5.89
C ASN A 28 -23.85 -5.64 -5.60
N GLY A 29 -23.08 -5.17 -6.59
CA GLY A 29 -21.63 -4.98 -6.45
C GLY A 29 -20.82 -6.28 -6.33
N PRO A 30 -19.56 -6.21 -5.90
CA PRO A 30 -18.67 -7.38 -5.85
C PRO A 30 -18.93 -8.23 -4.60
N MET A 31 -19.19 -9.53 -4.80
CA MET A 31 -19.22 -10.51 -3.71
C MET A 31 -17.85 -11.16 -3.56
N VAL A 32 -17.18 -10.96 -2.42
CA VAL A 32 -15.81 -11.47 -2.20
C VAL A 32 -15.80 -12.56 -1.12
N HIS A 33 -14.91 -13.53 -1.25
CA HIS A 33 -14.72 -14.55 -0.22
C HIS A 33 -14.02 -13.92 1.00
N ARG A 34 -14.77 -13.73 2.09
CA ARG A 34 -14.28 -13.03 3.30
C ARG A 34 -12.96 -13.60 3.82
N GLN A 35 -12.83 -14.92 3.93
CA GLN A 35 -11.60 -15.54 4.44
C GLN A 35 -10.39 -15.26 3.55
N VAL A 36 -10.56 -15.24 2.21
CA VAL A 36 -9.46 -14.97 1.27
C VAL A 36 -9.03 -13.50 1.37
N TRP A 37 -10.00 -12.60 1.55
CA TRP A 37 -9.69 -11.20 1.84
C TRP A 37 -8.90 -11.03 3.13
N GLU A 38 -9.34 -11.67 4.22
CA GLU A 38 -8.67 -11.63 5.51
C GLU A 38 -7.25 -12.22 5.43
N MET A 39 -7.06 -13.33 4.71
CA MET A 39 -5.74 -13.90 4.41
C MET A 39 -4.84 -12.91 3.65
N GLY A 40 -5.40 -12.20 2.67
CA GLY A 40 -4.68 -11.17 1.92
C GLY A 40 -4.21 -10.03 2.82
N GLU A 41 -5.09 -9.51 3.68
CA GLU A 41 -4.75 -8.46 4.63
C GLU A 41 -3.70 -8.93 5.67
N ALA A 42 -3.81 -10.18 6.14
CA ALA A 42 -2.82 -10.77 7.05
C ALA A 42 -1.44 -10.92 6.38
N THR A 43 -1.42 -11.32 5.11
CA THR A 43 -0.19 -11.46 4.32
C THR A 43 0.51 -10.12 4.15
N VAL A 44 -0.24 -9.06 3.80
CA VAL A 44 0.31 -7.69 3.69
C VAL A 44 0.92 -7.25 5.02
N LYS A 45 0.24 -7.49 6.15
CA LYS A 45 0.79 -7.18 7.49
C LYS A 45 2.03 -8.00 7.83
N ALA A 46 2.14 -9.24 7.36
CA ALA A 46 3.33 -10.06 7.55
C ALA A 46 4.51 -9.48 6.75
N ILE A 47 4.30 -9.09 5.50
CA ILE A 47 5.32 -8.43 4.66
C ILE A 47 5.80 -7.13 5.32
N HIS A 48 4.88 -6.27 5.78
CA HIS A 48 5.26 -5.02 6.46
C HIS A 48 6.07 -5.23 7.74
N ARG A 49 5.92 -6.38 8.42
CA ARG A 49 6.73 -6.70 9.60
C ARG A 49 8.14 -7.18 9.24
N LEU A 50 8.29 -7.85 8.10
CA LEU A 50 9.60 -8.24 7.57
C LEU A 50 10.39 -7.03 7.04
N ASP A 51 9.68 -6.03 6.51
CA ASP A 51 10.23 -4.79 5.96
C ASP A 51 9.82 -3.58 6.79
N ALA A 52 10.27 -3.54 8.04
CA ALA A 52 9.83 -2.51 8.97
C ALA A 52 10.34 -1.11 8.56
N GLY A 53 11.60 -0.96 8.15
CA GLY A 53 12.13 0.34 7.69
C GLY A 53 11.66 0.78 6.30
N GLY A 54 10.93 -0.08 5.58
CA GLY A 54 10.45 0.22 4.24
C GLY A 54 9.16 1.03 4.17
N CYS A 55 8.57 1.03 2.98
CA CYS A 55 7.37 1.79 2.65
C CYS A 55 6.43 1.01 1.73
N SER A 56 5.15 1.38 1.75
CA SER A 56 4.08 0.78 0.97
C SER A 56 3.20 1.86 0.34
N GLY A 57 2.56 1.56 -0.80
CA GLY A 57 1.73 2.52 -1.51
C GLY A 57 1.60 2.19 -2.99
N HIS A 58 1.30 3.21 -3.79
CA HIS A 58 1.23 3.05 -5.24
C HIS A 58 2.62 2.78 -5.82
N LEU A 59 2.76 1.73 -6.63
CA LEU A 59 4.07 1.30 -7.16
C LEU A 59 4.80 2.43 -7.91
N SER A 60 4.12 3.20 -8.75
CA SER A 60 4.74 4.31 -9.47
C SER A 60 5.31 5.39 -8.53
N HIS A 61 4.71 5.59 -7.36
CA HIS A 61 5.24 6.53 -6.36
C HIS A 61 6.49 5.95 -5.70
N ILE A 62 6.50 4.65 -5.39
CA ILE A 62 7.69 3.97 -4.86
C ILE A 62 8.83 4.04 -5.89
N LEU A 63 8.55 3.77 -7.16
CA LEU A 63 9.55 3.85 -8.23
C LEU A 63 10.08 5.27 -8.42
N LEU A 64 9.21 6.28 -8.35
CA LEU A 64 9.61 7.68 -8.43
C LEU A 64 10.43 8.10 -7.20
N MET A 65 10.13 7.61 -6.00
CA MET A 65 10.96 7.79 -4.80
C MET A 65 12.36 7.17 -5.00
N LEU A 66 12.42 5.94 -5.51
CA LEU A 66 13.68 5.24 -5.78
C LEU A 66 14.47 5.80 -6.97
N HIS A 67 13.86 6.68 -7.78
CA HIS A 67 14.56 7.42 -8.82
C HIS A 67 15.44 8.53 -8.22
N ASP A 68 15.06 9.08 -7.07
CA ASP A 68 15.89 10.02 -6.31
C ASP A 68 17.10 9.28 -5.69
N PRO A 69 18.35 9.66 -6.01
CA PRO A 69 19.53 8.98 -5.49
C PRO A 69 19.68 9.02 -3.97
N SER A 70 19.26 10.12 -3.32
CA SER A 70 19.36 10.29 -1.88
C SER A 70 18.38 9.37 -1.15
N LEU A 71 17.14 9.29 -1.63
CA LEU A 71 16.11 8.42 -1.07
C LEU A 71 16.40 6.94 -1.35
N ARG A 72 16.89 6.62 -2.55
CA ARG A 72 17.34 5.26 -2.87
C ARG A 72 18.46 4.80 -1.94
N LYS A 73 19.45 5.65 -1.67
CA LYS A 73 20.52 5.34 -0.72
C LYS A 73 19.96 5.15 0.70
N ALA A 74 19.10 6.06 1.15
CA ALA A 74 18.45 5.94 2.45
C ALA A 74 17.62 4.63 2.58
N TYR A 75 16.92 4.22 1.52
CA TYR A 75 16.21 2.94 1.48
C TYR A 75 17.16 1.73 1.58
N GLN A 76 18.27 1.74 0.83
CA GLN A 76 19.28 0.67 0.86
C GLN A 76 19.99 0.55 2.23
N ASP A 77 20.13 1.67 2.93
CA ASP A 77 20.79 1.77 4.23
C ASP A 77 19.82 1.60 5.42
N ASP A 78 18.55 1.24 5.19
CA ASP A 78 17.47 1.16 6.20
C ASP A 78 17.29 2.45 7.03
N ALA A 79 17.57 3.60 6.40
CA ALA A 79 17.58 4.93 6.99
C ALA A 79 16.42 5.82 6.49
N LEU A 80 15.42 5.22 5.83
CA LEU A 80 14.25 5.94 5.34
C LEU A 80 13.40 6.42 6.54
N THR A 81 13.12 7.72 6.60
CA THR A 81 12.32 8.33 7.68
C THR A 81 11.10 9.04 7.12
N PRO A 82 10.01 9.21 7.91
CA PRO A 82 8.87 10.01 7.49
C PRO A 82 9.28 11.42 7.04
N GLN A 83 10.29 12.01 7.68
CA GLN A 83 10.84 13.32 7.37
C GLN A 83 11.54 13.33 6.01
N SER A 84 12.38 12.32 5.72
CA SER A 84 13.11 12.24 4.44
C SER A 84 12.18 12.10 3.24
N VAL A 85 11.01 11.47 3.43
CA VAL A 85 10.01 11.33 2.36
C VAL A 85 8.85 12.31 2.47
N SER A 86 8.84 13.26 3.41
CA SER A 86 7.65 14.09 3.72
C SER A 86 7.16 14.93 2.53
N SER A 87 8.06 15.62 1.84
CA SER A 87 7.77 16.39 0.62
C SER A 87 7.23 15.50 -0.51
N PHE A 88 7.69 14.24 -0.55
CA PHE A 88 7.29 13.25 -1.54
C PHE A 88 5.95 12.58 -1.19
N ALA A 89 5.76 12.21 0.08
CA ALA A 89 4.60 11.51 0.63
C ALA A 89 3.38 12.42 0.77
N TYR A 90 3.54 13.75 0.81
CA TYR A 90 2.39 14.65 0.72
C TYR A 90 1.81 14.69 -0.70
N ALA A 91 2.66 14.60 -1.72
CA ALA A 91 2.26 14.56 -3.13
C ALA A 91 1.86 13.15 -3.60
N SER A 92 2.18 12.10 -2.83
CA SER A 92 2.04 10.70 -3.24
C SER A 92 1.40 9.86 -2.14
N SER A 93 0.52 8.91 -2.46
CA SER A 93 -0.11 8.01 -1.47
C SER A 93 0.85 6.97 -0.84
N LEU A 94 2.11 7.34 -0.60
CA LEU A 94 3.17 6.53 -0.01
C LEU A 94 3.03 6.55 1.53
N ARG A 95 3.22 5.40 2.17
CA ARG A 95 3.09 5.22 3.61
C ARG A 95 4.31 4.47 4.11
N MET A 96 4.88 4.90 5.22
CA MET A 96 5.91 4.12 5.91
C MET A 96 5.28 2.86 6.49
N ASN A 97 6.00 1.74 6.42
CA ASN A 97 5.52 0.51 7.04
C ASN A 97 5.48 0.72 8.56
N PRO A 98 4.44 0.20 9.25
CA PRO A 98 4.31 0.40 10.68
C PRO A 98 5.44 -0.30 11.42
N VAL A 99 6.38 0.48 11.96
CA VAL A 99 7.44 0.02 12.87
C VAL A 99 6.98 0.20 14.30
N GLU A 100 7.18 -0.81 15.15
CA GLU A 100 7.02 -0.66 16.60
C GLU A 100 7.91 0.45 17.16
N ARG A 101 9.06 0.71 16.51
CA ARG A 101 10.03 1.78 16.83
C ARG A 101 9.45 3.20 16.77
N TRP A 102 8.54 3.50 15.83
CA TRP A 102 7.92 4.84 15.72
C TRP A 102 6.87 5.10 16.82
N ARG A 103 6.25 4.04 17.36
CA ARG A 103 5.28 4.16 18.45
C ARG A 103 5.93 4.56 19.79
N GLN A 104 7.22 4.30 19.96
CA GLN A 104 7.98 4.77 21.13
C GLN A 104 8.38 6.24 20.97
N ALA A 105 8.87 6.65 19.79
CA ALA A 105 9.25 8.04 19.52
C ALA A 105 8.09 9.05 19.65
N LEU A 106 6.85 8.62 19.38
CA LEU A 106 5.63 9.44 19.52
C LEU A 106 4.98 9.38 20.91
N ARG A 107 5.52 8.60 21.87
CA ARG A 107 5.02 8.53 23.26
C ARG A 107 5.89 9.29 24.26
N THR A 108 7.06 9.76 23.84
CA THR A 108 8.02 10.53 24.65
C THR A 108 8.12 12.00 24.21
N GLY A 109 7.12 12.50 23.48
CA GLY A 109 7.00 13.91 23.08
C GLY A 109 5.82 14.56 23.77
#